data_AF-A0A932H3S9-F1
#
_entry.id   AF-A0A932H3S9-F1
#
_cell.length_a   1.000
_cell.length_b   1.000
_cell.length_c   1.000
_cell.angle_alpha   90.00
_cell.angle_beta   90.00
_cell.angle_gamma   90.00
#
_symmetry.space_group_name_H-M   'P 1'
#
loop_
_entity.id
_entity.type
_entity.pdbx_description
1 polymer ?
#
loop_
_entity_poly.entity_id
_entity_poly.type
_entity_poly.pdbx_seq_one_letter_code
_entity_poly.pdbx_strand_id
1 'polypeptide(L)'
;MNCKETTRFLHGYLDAELALGDALAVEEHLQGCPRCRTHHANLRAVQTAVRRHIEHHAAPASLRARLAARYGDEDGSTAASTRRWSGVAAAGAAALLLAAVWIGAGSVDDRSKRAAQLPAKVVVHISQSGSATAALRNLANHLEASPGTTVVVVAHNEGVDFLMRGARDASGQLYESAVAKLKSRGVDFRICGNTLVRLKFDSGQVIPAATLVPSGVAEISRLQTQEGYAYLRL
;
A
#
# COMPACT_ATOMS: atom_id res chain seq x y z
N MET A 1 -13.34 -9.69 -21.88
CA MET A 1 -12.18 -8.81 -21.62
C MET A 1 -11.35 -8.63 -22.89
N ASN A 2 -10.78 -7.44 -23.13
CA ASN A 2 -9.92 -7.15 -24.29
C ASN A 2 -8.41 -7.25 -23.97
N CYS A 3 -7.55 -7.25 -25.00
CA CYS A 3 -6.10 -7.42 -24.82
C CYS A 3 -5.44 -6.34 -23.93
N LYS A 4 -5.93 -5.10 -23.96
CA LYS A 4 -5.40 -3.98 -23.17
C LYS A 4 -5.71 -4.18 -21.68
N GLU A 5 -6.95 -4.57 -21.39
CA GLU A 5 -7.40 -4.92 -20.03
C GLU A 5 -6.65 -6.14 -19.50
N THR A 6 -6.59 -7.23 -20.28
CA THR A 6 -5.85 -8.43 -19.88
C THR A 6 -4.40 -8.12 -19.56
N THR A 7 -3.71 -7.34 -20.41
CA THR A 7 -2.31 -6.95 -20.17
C THR A 7 -2.14 -6.18 -18.86
N ARG A 8 -3.11 -5.33 -18.49
CA ARG A 8 -3.10 -4.60 -17.20
C ARG A 8 -3.27 -5.55 -16.01
N PHE A 9 -4.09 -6.60 -16.14
CA PHE A 9 -4.37 -7.56 -15.08
C PHE A 9 -3.34 -8.68 -14.94
N LEU A 10 -2.47 -8.92 -15.94
CA LEU A 10 -1.52 -10.03 -15.93
C LEU A 10 -0.61 -10.06 -14.69
N HIS A 11 -0.18 -8.91 -14.18
CA HIS A 11 0.67 -8.85 -12.98
C HIS A 11 -0.07 -9.31 -11.73
N GLY A 12 -1.25 -8.74 -11.46
CA GLY A 12 -2.09 -9.17 -10.33
C GLY A 12 -2.54 -10.63 -10.47
N TYR A 13 -2.75 -11.11 -11.69
CA TYR A 13 -3.06 -12.52 -11.95
C TYR A 13 -1.88 -13.44 -11.58
N LEU A 14 -0.65 -13.05 -11.94
CA LEU A 14 0.57 -13.80 -11.61
C LEU A 14 0.90 -13.82 -10.11
N ASP A 15 0.49 -12.77 -9.39
CA ASP A 15 0.72 -12.65 -7.95
C ASP A 15 -0.48 -13.17 -7.12
N ALA A 16 -1.51 -13.71 -7.78
CA ALA A 16 -2.75 -14.22 -7.17
C ALA A 16 -3.53 -13.16 -6.34
N GLU A 17 -3.48 -11.90 -6.76
CA GLU A 17 -4.11 -10.77 -6.08
C GLU A 17 -5.48 -10.39 -6.69
N LEU A 18 -5.88 -10.99 -7.82
CA LEU A 18 -7.15 -10.68 -8.46
C LEU A 18 -8.32 -11.33 -7.74
N ALA A 19 -9.45 -10.63 -7.69
CA ALA A 19 -10.72 -11.23 -7.33
C ALA A 19 -11.07 -12.37 -8.29
N LEU A 20 -11.80 -13.38 -7.81
CA LEU A 20 -12.11 -14.60 -8.57
C LEU A 20 -12.71 -14.31 -9.96
N GLY A 21 -13.61 -13.33 -10.07
CA GLY A 21 -14.24 -12.96 -11.35
C GLY A 21 -13.22 -12.42 -12.36
N ASP A 22 -12.30 -11.57 -11.91
CA ASP A 22 -11.26 -11.00 -12.78
C ASP A 22 -10.23 -12.06 -13.18
N ALA A 23 -9.88 -12.96 -12.26
CA ALA A 23 -8.99 -14.08 -12.55
C ALA A 23 -9.57 -15.01 -13.64
N LEU A 24 -10.85 -15.37 -13.52
CA LEU A 24 -11.55 -16.17 -14.54
C LEU A 24 -11.63 -15.45 -15.90
N ALA A 25 -11.88 -14.13 -15.90
CA ALA A 25 -11.89 -13.34 -17.12
C ALA A 25 -10.52 -13.29 -17.81
N VAL A 26 -9.42 -13.25 -17.04
CA VAL A 26 -8.05 -13.36 -17.57
C VAL A 26 -7.84 -14.75 -18.17
N GLU A 27 -8.20 -15.82 -17.44
CA GLU A 27 -8.07 -17.20 -17.91
C GLU A 27 -8.80 -17.44 -19.23
N GLU A 28 -10.07 -17.05 -19.33
CA GLU A 28 -10.89 -17.16 -20.53
C GLU A 28 -10.23 -16.43 -21.71
N HIS A 29 -9.75 -15.20 -21.49
CA HIS A 29 -9.05 -14.45 -22.54
C HIS A 29 -7.74 -15.11 -22.96
N LEU A 30 -6.98 -15.67 -22.01
CA LEU A 30 -5.76 -16.41 -22.31
C LEU A 30 -6.06 -17.68 -23.12
N GLN A 31 -7.20 -18.34 -22.95
CA GLN A 31 -7.59 -19.47 -23.81
C GLN A 31 -7.86 -19.01 -25.27
N GLY A 32 -8.44 -17.81 -25.45
CA GLY A 32 -8.79 -17.28 -26.77
C GLY A 32 -7.68 -16.51 -27.51
N CYS A 33 -6.70 -15.93 -26.82
CA CYS A 33 -5.75 -14.98 -27.43
C CYS A 33 -4.28 -15.44 -27.39
N PRO A 34 -3.67 -15.83 -28.53
CA PRO A 34 -2.26 -16.22 -28.60
C PRO A 34 -1.29 -15.13 -28.14
N ARG A 35 -1.55 -13.86 -28.46
CA ARG A 35 -0.67 -12.74 -28.10
C ARG A 35 -0.55 -12.58 -26.59
N CYS A 36 -1.69 -12.63 -25.89
CA CYS A 36 -1.74 -12.50 -24.44
C CYS A 36 -1.15 -13.74 -23.75
N ARG A 37 -1.31 -14.95 -24.32
CA ARG A 37 -0.62 -16.16 -23.83
C ARG A 37 0.89 -16.01 -23.87
N THR A 38 1.45 -15.57 -24.99
CA THR A 38 2.90 -15.36 -25.11
C THR A 38 3.40 -14.32 -24.11
N HIS A 39 2.65 -13.22 -23.92
CA HIS A 39 3.03 -12.19 -22.96
C HIS A 39 3.03 -12.73 -21.52
N HIS A 40 1.98 -13.47 -21.13
CA HIS A 40 1.90 -14.14 -19.84
C HIS A 40 3.05 -15.15 -19.63
N ALA A 41 3.36 -15.95 -20.65
CA ALA A 41 4.48 -16.90 -20.60
C ALA A 41 5.83 -16.21 -20.39
N ASN A 42 6.07 -15.08 -21.07
CA ASN A 42 7.30 -14.29 -20.90
C ASN A 42 7.42 -13.72 -19.48
N LEU A 43 6.34 -13.18 -18.93
CA LEU A 43 6.32 -12.68 -17.56
C LEU A 43 6.59 -13.80 -16.54
N ARG A 44 5.98 -14.98 -16.73
CA ARG A 44 6.22 -16.16 -15.90
C ARG A 44 7.67 -16.65 -15.99
N ALA A 45 8.28 -16.59 -17.17
CA ALA A 45 9.69 -16.93 -17.37
C ALA A 45 10.61 -15.99 -16.58
N VAL A 46 10.35 -14.67 -16.61
CA VAL A 46 11.09 -13.68 -15.81
C VAL A 46 10.90 -13.94 -14.31
N GLN A 47 9.66 -14.11 -13.84
CA GLN A 47 9.37 -14.38 -12.42
C GLN A 47 10.11 -15.63 -11.93
N THR A 48 10.12 -16.69 -12.73
CA THR A 48 10.85 -17.94 -12.44
C THR A 48 12.35 -17.72 -12.40
N ALA A 49 12.90 -16.98 -13.36
CA ALA A 49 14.33 -16.66 -13.39
C ALA A 49 14.75 -15.84 -12.17
N VAL A 50 13.99 -14.81 -11.79
CA VAL A 50 14.28 -13.99 -10.60
C VAL A 50 14.22 -14.84 -9.34
N ARG A 51 13.14 -15.61 -9.14
CA ARG A 51 12.99 -16.48 -7.95
C ARG A 51 14.13 -17.48 -7.80
N ARG A 52 14.68 -17.97 -8.92
CA ARG A 52 15.80 -18.91 -8.91
C ARG A 52 17.14 -18.28 -8.53
N HIS A 53 17.36 -17.01 -8.86
CA HIS A 53 18.66 -16.35 -8.68
C HIS A 53 18.71 -15.38 -7.49
N ILE A 54 17.57 -15.01 -6.91
CA ILE A 54 17.53 -14.14 -5.74
C ILE A 54 17.77 -14.95 -4.46
N GLU A 55 18.67 -14.45 -3.62
CA GLU A 55 18.88 -15.00 -2.29
C GLU A 55 17.65 -14.72 -1.43
N HIS A 56 16.99 -15.78 -0.98
CA HIS A 56 15.84 -15.67 -0.08
C HIS A 56 16.32 -15.83 1.36
N HIS A 57 16.10 -14.80 2.18
CA HIS A 57 16.28 -14.91 3.62
C HIS A 57 15.02 -15.44 4.27
N ALA A 58 15.13 -16.56 4.97
CA ALA A 58 14.03 -17.07 5.78
C ALA A 58 13.72 -16.09 6.92
N ALA A 59 12.44 -15.77 7.12
CA ALA A 59 12.00 -14.95 8.26
C ALA A 59 12.48 -15.60 9.58
N PRO A 60 13.06 -14.86 10.54
CA PRO A 60 13.45 -15.42 11.84
C PRO A 60 12.26 -16.04 12.59
N ALA A 61 12.54 -17.07 13.40
CA ALA A 61 11.49 -17.76 14.16
C ALA A 61 10.70 -16.82 15.09
N SER A 62 11.37 -15.82 15.67
CA SER A 62 10.75 -14.80 16.52
C SER A 62 9.76 -13.92 15.78
N LEU A 63 10.07 -13.55 14.53
CA LEU A 63 9.17 -12.80 13.67
C LEU A 63 7.95 -13.65 13.28
N ARG A 64 8.18 -14.91 12.88
CA ARG A 64 7.10 -15.86 12.57
C ARG A 64 6.15 -16.04 13.75
N ALA A 65 6.69 -16.24 14.96
CA ALA A 65 5.88 -16.38 16.18
C ALA A 65 5.05 -15.11 16.48
N ARG A 66 5.64 -13.92 16.32
CA ARG A 66 4.92 -12.65 16.50
C ARG A 66 3.80 -12.44 15.48
N LEU A 67 4.03 -12.81 14.22
CA LEU A 67 3.02 -12.71 13.16
C LEU A 67 1.88 -13.71 13.40
N ALA A 68 2.20 -14.96 13.74
CA ALA A 68 1.21 -15.97 14.09
C ALA A 68 0.37 -15.55 15.31
N ALA A 69 0.98 -14.98 16.35
CA ALA A 69 0.24 -14.49 17.51
C ALA A 69 -0.68 -13.29 17.19
N ARG A 70 -0.38 -12.52 16.15
CA ARG A 70 -1.10 -11.30 15.79
C ARG A 70 -2.14 -11.49 14.69
N TYR A 71 -1.92 -12.46 13.80
CA TYR A 71 -2.70 -12.68 12.58
C TYR A 71 -3.08 -14.16 12.36
N GLY A 72 -2.82 -15.04 13.32
CA GLY A 72 -2.91 -16.51 13.17
C GLY A 72 -4.32 -17.10 12.99
N ASP A 73 -5.31 -16.30 12.61
CA ASP A 73 -6.69 -16.75 12.36
C ASP A 73 -7.24 -16.24 11.01
N GLU A 74 -6.39 -15.92 10.03
CA GLU A 74 -6.84 -15.66 8.64
C GLU A 74 -6.63 -16.88 7.72
N ASP A 75 -6.93 -18.07 8.23
CA ASP A 75 -7.32 -19.18 7.37
C ASP A 75 -8.51 -19.88 8.04
N GLY A 76 -9.68 -19.73 7.42
CA GLY A 76 -10.86 -20.56 7.67
C GLY A 76 -10.63 -22.03 7.26
N SER A 77 -9.57 -22.65 7.77
CA SER A 77 -9.44 -24.09 7.83
C SER A 77 -10.19 -24.55 9.06
N THR A 78 -11.39 -25.05 8.83
CA THR A 78 -12.23 -25.70 9.83
C THR A 78 -11.38 -26.58 10.73
N ALA A 79 -11.43 -26.28 12.03
CA ALA A 79 -10.95 -27.13 13.10
C ALA A 79 -11.29 -28.60 12.82
N ALA A 80 -10.30 -29.38 12.42
CA ALA A 80 -10.36 -30.83 12.52
C ALA A 80 -10.15 -31.21 13.99
N SER A 81 -11.25 -31.11 14.72
CA SER A 81 -11.68 -31.99 15.80
C SER A 81 -10.62 -33.00 16.28
N THR A 82 -10.21 -32.78 17.52
CA THR A 82 -9.60 -33.75 18.44
C THR A 82 -10.00 -35.19 18.16
N ARG A 83 -9.02 -36.06 17.90
CA ARG A 83 -9.08 -37.44 18.34
C ARG A 83 -7.76 -37.87 18.94
N ARG A 84 -7.71 -37.74 20.26
CA ARG A 84 -6.79 -38.45 21.16
C ARG A 84 -6.74 -39.91 20.74
N TRP A 85 -5.56 -40.41 20.40
CA TRP A 85 -5.18 -41.80 20.64
C TRP A 85 -3.84 -41.81 21.37
N SER A 86 -3.89 -42.45 22.52
CA SER A 86 -2.89 -42.62 23.56
C SER A 86 -1.72 -43.50 23.12
N GLY A 87 -0.52 -43.17 23.59
CA GLY A 87 0.63 -44.06 23.65
C GLY A 87 1.57 -43.60 24.75
N VAL A 88 1.61 -44.38 25.83
CA VAL A 88 2.40 -44.18 27.06
C VAL A 88 3.87 -44.56 26.79
N ALA A 89 4.81 -43.73 27.26
CA ALA A 89 6.21 -44.00 27.65
C ALA A 89 7.06 -42.77 27.30
N ALA A 90 7.91 -42.18 28.14
CA ALA A 90 8.46 -42.57 29.42
C ALA A 90 8.82 -41.29 30.21
N ALA A 91 8.71 -41.39 31.53
CA ALA A 91 9.28 -40.44 32.47
C ALA A 91 10.83 -40.53 32.45
N GLY A 92 11.50 -39.40 32.70
CA GLY A 92 12.88 -39.42 33.19
C GLY A 92 13.80 -38.36 32.60
N ALA A 93 13.85 -37.19 33.24
CA ALA A 93 15.00 -36.28 33.45
C ALA A 93 14.44 -34.86 33.60
N ALA A 94 14.06 -34.47 34.82
CA ALA A 94 14.95 -33.75 35.73
C ALA A 94 15.43 -32.43 35.08
N ALA A 95 14.73 -31.32 35.30
CA ALA A 95 14.96 -30.50 36.50
C ALA A 95 16.41 -30.03 36.66
N LEU A 96 17.06 -29.55 35.59
CA LEU A 96 18.23 -28.68 35.69
C LEU A 96 18.20 -27.70 34.51
N LEU A 97 17.73 -26.48 34.78
CA LEU A 97 18.19 -25.18 34.26
C LEU A 97 17.17 -24.08 34.63
N LEU A 98 16.75 -24.09 35.90
CA LEU A 98 15.97 -23.02 36.54
C LEU A 98 16.87 -21.91 37.14
N ALA A 99 18.16 -21.84 36.77
CA ALA A 99 19.08 -20.89 37.38
C ALA A 99 20.17 -20.43 36.40
N ALA A 100 19.78 -19.72 35.35
CA ALA A 100 20.66 -18.77 34.70
C ALA A 100 19.81 -17.76 33.93
N VAL A 101 20.12 -16.47 34.12
CA VAL A 101 19.57 -15.30 33.42
C VAL A 101 18.31 -14.69 34.06
N TRP A 102 18.34 -14.52 35.38
CA TRP A 102 17.93 -13.25 35.99
C TRP A 102 19.15 -12.30 35.95
N ILE A 103 19.31 -11.53 34.86
CA ILE A 103 20.05 -10.25 34.75
C ILE A 103 19.87 -9.83 33.28
N GLY A 104 19.15 -8.74 33.05
CA GLY A 104 18.95 -8.19 31.69
C GLY A 104 17.54 -7.72 31.35
N ALA A 105 16.64 -7.52 32.31
CA ALA A 105 15.41 -6.75 32.09
C ALA A 105 15.75 -5.24 32.05
N GLY A 106 16.54 -4.84 31.04
CA GLY A 106 16.81 -3.45 30.72
C GLY A 106 16.05 -3.05 29.45
N SER A 107 14.88 -2.44 29.64
CA SER A 107 14.25 -1.46 28.73
C SER A 107 14.24 -1.77 27.23
N VAL A 108 13.39 -2.71 26.78
CA VAL A 108 12.96 -2.80 25.36
C VAL A 108 11.56 -2.21 25.10
N ASP A 109 10.82 -1.82 26.13
CA ASP A 109 9.43 -1.34 26.00
C ASP A 109 9.26 0.14 25.62
N ASP A 110 10.33 0.95 25.70
CA ASP A 110 10.20 2.40 25.51
C ASP A 110 10.18 2.81 24.02
N ARG A 111 10.73 1.95 23.15
CA ARG A 111 10.80 2.23 21.70
C ARG A 111 9.45 2.02 21.00
N SER A 112 8.65 1.07 21.48
CA SER A 112 7.34 0.74 20.89
C SER A 112 6.26 1.76 21.27
N LYS A 113 6.38 2.42 22.43
CA LYS A 113 5.45 3.48 22.86
C LYS A 113 5.75 4.82 22.18
N ARG A 114 7.02 5.11 21.92
CA ARG A 114 7.47 6.34 21.25
C ARG A 114 7.14 6.39 19.75
N ALA A 115 7.03 5.24 19.08
CA ALA A 115 6.54 5.15 17.70
C ALA A 115 5.03 5.47 17.56
N ALA A 116 4.27 5.36 18.65
CA ALA A 116 2.84 5.69 18.67
C ALA A 116 2.56 7.18 19.00
N GLN A 117 3.60 7.99 19.26
CA GLN A 117 3.45 9.36 19.77
C GLN A 117 4.10 10.46 18.91
N LEU A 118 4.83 10.10 17.84
CA LEU A 118 5.22 11.10 16.85
C LEU A 118 4.08 11.26 15.84
N PRO A 119 3.64 12.49 15.52
CA PRO A 119 2.66 12.70 14.47
C PRO A 119 3.15 12.02 13.20
N ALA A 120 2.38 11.03 12.73
CA ALA A 120 2.75 10.28 11.54
C ALA A 120 2.85 11.26 10.36
N LYS A 121 3.92 11.12 9.56
CA LYS A 121 4.09 11.87 8.31
C LYS A 121 3.72 10.96 7.17
N VAL A 122 2.77 11.36 6.33
CA VAL A 122 2.27 10.52 5.23
C VAL A 122 2.27 11.32 3.93
N VAL A 123 2.90 10.76 2.90
CA VAL A 123 2.80 11.28 1.54
C VAL A 123 1.80 10.43 0.76
N VAL A 124 0.75 11.09 0.28
CA VAL A 124 -0.32 10.46 -0.49
C VAL A 124 -0.11 10.76 -1.96
N HIS A 125 0.01 9.73 -2.77
CA HIS A 125 0.20 9.85 -4.20
C HIS A 125 -1.10 9.58 -4.95
N ILE A 126 -1.59 10.58 -5.69
CA ILE A 126 -2.73 10.48 -6.60
C ILE A 126 -2.22 10.57 -8.05
N SER A 127 -2.39 9.49 -8.81
CA SER A 127 -1.88 9.38 -10.20
C SER A 127 -2.95 9.39 -11.28
N GLN A 128 -4.22 9.26 -10.90
CA GLN A 128 -5.35 9.02 -11.81
C GLN A 128 -6.51 9.96 -11.44
N SER A 129 -7.24 10.45 -12.44
CA SER A 129 -8.35 11.39 -12.24
C SER A 129 -9.55 10.74 -11.55
N GLY A 130 -9.83 9.47 -11.84
CA GLY A 130 -10.95 8.72 -11.29
C GLY A 130 -10.85 8.36 -9.79
N SER A 131 -9.66 8.48 -9.19
CA SER A 131 -9.48 8.17 -7.76
C SER A 131 -9.58 9.37 -6.83
N ALA A 132 -9.69 10.60 -7.35
CA ALA A 132 -9.64 11.82 -6.54
C ALA A 132 -10.72 11.88 -5.44
N THR A 133 -11.99 11.63 -5.76
CA THR A 133 -13.08 11.64 -4.75
C THR A 133 -12.85 10.59 -3.65
N ALA A 134 -12.49 9.37 -4.05
CA ALA A 134 -12.21 8.30 -3.09
C ALA A 134 -10.97 8.61 -2.24
N ALA A 135 -9.93 9.18 -2.84
CA ALA A 135 -8.70 9.58 -2.16
C ALA A 135 -8.95 10.68 -1.12
N LEU A 136 -9.72 11.72 -1.47
CA LEU A 136 -10.07 12.80 -0.54
C LEU A 136 -10.93 12.29 0.63
N ARG A 137 -11.87 11.37 0.37
CA ARG A 137 -12.66 10.71 1.42
C ARG A 137 -11.78 9.86 2.33
N ASN A 138 -10.90 9.04 1.77
CA ASN A 138 -9.98 8.20 2.55
C ASN A 138 -9.03 9.06 3.39
N LEU A 139 -8.58 10.19 2.85
CA LEU A 139 -7.76 11.16 3.57
C LEU A 139 -8.53 11.81 4.73
N ALA A 140 -9.78 12.22 4.53
CA ALA A 140 -10.62 12.72 5.61
C ALA A 140 -10.75 11.68 6.74
N ASN A 141 -11.02 10.43 6.40
CA ASN A 141 -11.10 9.33 7.37
C ASN A 141 -9.78 9.10 8.10
N HIS A 142 -8.64 9.20 7.40
CA HIS A 142 -7.32 9.07 8.00
C HIS A 142 -7.06 10.16 9.05
N LEU A 143 -7.42 11.41 8.76
CA LEU A 143 -7.27 12.53 9.69
C LEU A 143 -8.20 12.43 10.91
N GLU A 144 -9.38 11.83 10.77
CA GLU A 144 -10.26 11.52 11.92
C GLU A 144 -9.65 10.43 12.81
N ALA A 145 -9.16 9.35 12.20
CA ALA A 145 -8.60 8.20 12.93
C ALA A 145 -7.22 8.48 13.54
N SER A 146 -6.47 9.42 12.98
CA SER A 146 -5.13 9.80 13.47
C SER A 146 -4.96 11.32 13.46
N PRO A 147 -5.57 12.03 14.43
CA PRO A 147 -5.42 13.47 14.57
C PRO A 147 -3.95 13.86 14.75
N GLY A 148 -3.54 14.99 14.15
CA GLY A 148 -2.16 15.49 14.23
C GLY A 148 -1.19 14.91 13.20
N THR A 149 -1.63 13.98 12.35
CA THR A 149 -0.84 13.47 11.21
C THR A 149 -0.52 14.61 10.24
N THR A 150 0.76 14.73 9.84
CA THR A 150 1.17 15.63 8.76
C THR A 150 0.98 14.92 7.42
N VAL A 151 0.11 15.44 6.56
CA VAL A 151 -0.16 14.83 5.26
C VAL A 151 0.23 15.75 4.11
N VAL A 152 0.98 15.20 3.15
CA VAL A 152 1.27 15.84 1.87
C VAL A 152 0.67 15.02 0.75
N VAL A 153 -0.26 15.58 0.00
CA VAL A 153 -0.82 14.98 -1.22
C VAL A 153 0.01 15.44 -2.40
N VAL A 154 0.53 14.51 -3.19
CA VAL A 154 1.25 14.79 -4.43
C VAL A 154 0.47 14.22 -5.61
N ALA A 155 0.03 15.11 -6.50
CA ALA A 155 -0.70 14.78 -7.71
C ALA A 155 0.18 14.89 -8.95
N HIS A 156 0.13 13.87 -9.81
CA HIS A 156 0.77 13.90 -11.13
C HIS A 156 -0.03 13.06 -12.14
N ASN A 157 0.38 13.09 -13.42
CA ASN A 157 -0.39 12.51 -14.53
C ASN A 157 -1.85 13.02 -14.57
N GLU A 158 -2.82 12.16 -14.86
CA GLU A 158 -4.25 12.50 -14.87
C GLU A 158 -4.76 12.86 -13.46
N GLY A 159 -4.03 12.50 -12.41
CA GLY A 159 -4.36 12.86 -11.03
C GLY A 159 -4.29 14.36 -10.74
N VAL A 160 -3.81 15.21 -11.67
CA VAL A 160 -3.75 16.67 -11.46
C VAL A 160 -5.10 17.36 -11.67
N ASP A 161 -6.04 16.72 -12.36
CA ASP A 161 -7.28 17.36 -12.83
C ASP A 161 -8.14 17.92 -11.68
N PHE A 162 -8.19 17.24 -10.54
CA PHE A 162 -9.00 17.68 -9.40
C PHE A 162 -8.44 18.93 -8.69
N LEU A 163 -7.19 19.29 -8.95
CA LEU A 163 -6.54 20.51 -8.43
C LEU A 163 -6.66 21.69 -9.39
N MET A 164 -7.41 21.54 -10.48
CA MET A 164 -7.67 22.61 -11.44
C MET A 164 -8.93 23.39 -11.07
N ARG A 165 -8.94 24.71 -11.34
CA ARG A 165 -10.09 25.59 -11.09
C ARG A 165 -11.32 25.09 -11.85
N GLY A 166 -12.45 25.03 -11.16
CA GLY A 166 -13.72 24.57 -11.75
C GLY A 166 -13.84 23.05 -11.91
N ALA A 167 -12.85 22.26 -11.49
CA ALA A 167 -12.94 20.80 -11.53
C ALA A 167 -14.07 20.29 -10.63
N ARG A 168 -14.88 19.37 -11.15
CA ARG A 168 -16.04 18.79 -10.47
C ARG A 168 -15.94 17.28 -10.39
N ASP A 169 -16.48 16.72 -9.33
CA ASP A 169 -16.68 15.28 -9.21
C ASP A 169 -17.91 14.80 -9.99
N ALA A 170 -18.15 13.49 -9.97
CA ALA A 170 -19.29 12.88 -10.65
C ALA A 170 -20.67 13.35 -10.13
N SER A 171 -20.74 13.91 -8.92
CA SER A 171 -21.96 14.49 -8.34
C SER A 171 -22.15 15.96 -8.75
N GLY A 172 -21.19 16.55 -9.45
CA GLY A 172 -21.18 17.96 -9.83
C GLY A 172 -20.62 18.89 -8.75
N GLN A 173 -20.11 18.37 -7.63
CA GLN A 173 -19.51 19.18 -6.58
C GLN A 173 -18.10 19.62 -6.97
N LEU A 174 -17.73 20.86 -6.62
CA LEU A 174 -16.39 21.40 -6.87
C LEU A 174 -15.35 20.77 -5.94
N TYR A 175 -14.27 20.22 -6.51
CA TYR A 175 -13.15 19.68 -5.74
C TYR A 175 -12.47 20.74 -4.88
N GLU A 176 -12.44 21.98 -5.34
CA GLU A 176 -11.85 23.12 -4.61
C GLU A 176 -12.41 23.25 -3.18
N SER A 177 -13.71 23.02 -3.00
CA SER A 177 -14.34 23.06 -1.67
C SER A 177 -13.83 21.96 -0.73
N ALA A 178 -13.68 20.73 -1.24
CA ALA A 178 -13.16 19.60 -0.48
C ALA A 178 -11.67 19.75 -0.17
N VAL A 179 -10.89 20.23 -1.14
CA VAL A 179 -9.46 20.51 -0.98
C VAL A 179 -9.24 21.61 0.04
N ALA A 180 -9.99 22.72 -0.03
CA ALA A 180 -9.90 23.81 0.94
C ALA A 180 -10.21 23.33 2.38
N LYS A 181 -11.23 22.47 2.54
CA LYS A 181 -11.57 21.87 3.84
C LYS A 181 -10.46 20.98 4.38
N LEU A 182 -9.75 20.25 3.53
CA LEU A 182 -8.61 19.42 3.97
C LEU A 182 -7.36 20.28 4.22
N LYS A 183 -7.14 21.34 3.45
CA LYS A 183 -6.06 22.31 3.66
C LYS A 183 -6.17 22.97 5.03
N SER A 184 -7.39 23.38 5.44
CA SER A 184 -7.61 23.96 6.78
C SER A 184 -7.38 22.97 7.93
N ARG A 185 -7.35 21.67 7.64
CA ARG A 185 -7.01 20.60 8.59
C ARG A 185 -5.53 20.21 8.55
N GLY A 186 -4.68 20.96 7.84
CA GLY A 186 -3.23 20.75 7.81
C GLY A 186 -2.72 19.83 6.69
N VAL A 187 -3.57 19.47 5.71
CA VAL A 187 -3.12 18.75 4.51
C VAL A 187 -2.45 19.72 3.55
N ASP A 188 -1.27 19.39 3.05
CA ASP A 188 -0.63 20.14 1.96
C ASP A 188 -0.84 19.46 0.61
N PHE A 189 -1.24 20.22 -0.41
CA PHE A 189 -1.50 19.70 -1.76
C PHE A 189 -0.42 20.20 -2.71
N ARG A 190 0.24 19.28 -3.41
CA ARG A 190 1.32 19.56 -4.34
C ARG A 190 0.98 19.01 -5.72
N ILE A 191 1.23 19.80 -6.75
CA ILE A 191 0.90 19.47 -8.14
C ILE A 191 2.17 19.47 -8.99
N CYS A 192 2.33 18.43 -9.81
CA CYS A 192 3.52 18.23 -10.64
C CYS A 192 3.58 19.18 -11.84
N GLY A 193 4.53 20.11 -11.84
CA GLY A 193 4.73 21.10 -12.91
C GLY A 193 5.07 20.46 -14.26
N ASN A 194 5.95 19.45 -14.29
CA ASN A 194 6.21 18.69 -15.53
C ASN A 194 4.94 18.06 -16.11
N THR A 195 3.99 17.66 -15.26
CA THR A 195 2.70 17.14 -15.74
C THR A 195 1.86 18.25 -16.36
N LEU A 196 1.77 19.42 -15.73
CA LEU A 196 1.02 20.55 -16.28
C LEU A 196 1.55 20.97 -17.66
N VAL A 197 2.88 21.07 -17.81
CA VAL A 197 3.51 21.36 -19.10
C VAL A 197 3.15 20.32 -20.15
N ARG A 198 3.26 19.02 -19.81
CA ARG A 198 2.94 17.91 -20.72
C ARG A 198 1.48 17.89 -21.14
N LEU A 199 0.56 18.17 -20.21
CA LEU A 199 -0.88 18.23 -20.46
C LEU A 199 -1.34 19.59 -21.02
N LYS A 200 -0.43 20.55 -21.19
CA LYS A 200 -0.70 21.91 -21.67
C LYS A 200 -1.70 22.67 -20.80
N PHE A 201 -1.68 22.41 -19.50
CA PHE A 201 -2.42 23.20 -18.53
C PHE A 201 -1.66 24.47 -18.18
N ASP A 202 -2.39 25.57 -18.04
CA ASP A 202 -1.83 26.79 -17.50
C ASP A 202 -1.69 26.67 -15.98
N SER A 203 -0.51 27.02 -15.46
CA SER A 203 -0.26 27.04 -14.01
C SER A 203 -1.16 28.03 -13.29
N GLY A 204 -1.62 29.08 -13.98
CA GLY A 204 -2.62 30.01 -13.45
C GLY A 204 -3.98 29.35 -13.20
N GLN A 205 -4.29 28.22 -13.85
CA GLN A 205 -5.55 27.49 -13.67
C GLN A 205 -5.55 26.54 -12.47
N VAL A 206 -4.42 26.40 -11.76
CA VAL A 206 -4.34 25.61 -10.53
C VAL A 206 -5.08 26.34 -9.41
N ILE A 207 -5.79 25.60 -8.54
CA ILE A 207 -6.45 26.19 -7.38
C ILE A 207 -5.43 26.78 -6.39
N PRO A 208 -5.75 27.89 -5.69
CA PRO A 208 -4.81 28.52 -4.75
C PRO A 208 -4.35 27.63 -3.60
N ALA A 209 -5.13 26.60 -3.26
CA ALA A 209 -4.80 25.64 -2.21
C ALA A 209 -3.65 24.68 -2.59
N ALA A 210 -3.31 24.55 -3.87
CA ALA A 210 -2.28 23.64 -4.36
C ALA A 210 -0.96 24.38 -4.67
N THR A 211 0.15 23.78 -4.29
CA THR A 211 1.51 24.30 -4.52
C THR A 211 2.16 23.59 -5.70
N LEU A 212 2.70 24.35 -6.64
CA LEU A 212 3.43 23.80 -7.79
C LEU A 212 4.79 23.26 -7.35
N VAL A 213 5.11 22.03 -7.73
CA VAL A 213 6.44 21.42 -7.55
C VAL A 213 7.05 21.04 -8.89
N PRO A 214 8.38 21.13 -9.09
CA PRO A 214 8.99 20.82 -10.39
C PRO A 214 8.66 19.40 -10.89
N SER A 215 8.74 18.40 -10.00
CA SER A 215 8.45 17.00 -10.32
C SER A 215 7.79 16.29 -9.14
N GLY A 216 6.59 15.73 -9.37
CA GLY A 216 5.83 15.01 -8.35
C GLY A 216 6.53 13.73 -7.86
N VAL A 217 7.13 12.95 -8.76
CA VAL A 217 7.86 11.72 -8.36
C VAL A 217 9.11 12.07 -7.55
N ALA A 218 9.86 13.09 -7.96
CA ALA A 218 11.02 13.54 -7.19
C ALA A 218 10.62 14.05 -5.81
N GLU A 219 9.48 14.75 -5.71
CA GLU A 219 8.95 15.25 -4.45
C GLU A 219 8.53 14.11 -3.51
N ILE A 220 7.86 13.09 -4.03
CA ILE A 220 7.51 11.87 -3.28
C ILE A 220 8.78 11.17 -2.77
N SER A 221 9.80 11.02 -3.62
CA SER A 221 11.08 10.41 -3.22
C SER A 221 11.79 11.23 -2.14
N ARG A 222 11.81 12.56 -2.26
CA ARG A 222 12.42 13.47 -1.28
C ARG A 222 11.73 13.36 0.08
N LEU A 223 10.39 13.39 0.09
CA LEU A 223 9.59 13.25 1.32
C LEU A 223 9.83 11.91 2.01
N GLN A 224 9.88 10.81 1.26
CA GLN A 224 10.15 9.49 1.84
C GLN A 224 11.57 9.37 2.38
N THR A 225 12.58 9.72 1.57
CA THR A 225 13.98 9.39 1.86
C THR A 225 14.64 10.39 2.80
N GLN A 226 14.27 11.67 2.74
CA GLN A 226 14.93 12.74 3.51
C GLN A 226 14.10 13.18 4.71
N GLU A 227 12.78 13.12 4.63
CA GLU A 227 11.89 13.60 5.70
C GLU A 227 11.13 12.50 6.45
N GLY A 228 11.29 11.24 6.02
CA GLY A 228 10.73 10.06 6.69
C GLY A 228 9.21 9.91 6.54
N TYR A 229 8.62 10.38 5.43
CA TYR A 229 7.20 10.19 5.17
C TYR A 229 6.89 8.74 4.80
N ALA A 230 5.83 8.17 5.38
CA ALA A 230 5.25 6.92 4.90
C ALA A 230 4.53 7.17 3.57
N TYR A 231 4.68 6.24 2.62
CA TYR A 231 4.08 6.35 1.30
C TYR A 231 2.74 5.63 1.22
N LEU A 232 1.72 6.33 0.73
CA LEU A 232 0.41 5.79 0.42
C LEU A 232 0.03 6.13 -1.02
N ARG A 233 -0.46 5.15 -1.77
CA ARG A 233 -0.99 5.35 -3.13
C ARG A 233 -2.50 5.23 -3.10
N LEU A 234 -3.20 6.24 -3.65
CA LEU A 234 -4.66 6.29 -3.75
C LEU A 234 -5.11 6.56 -5.19
#